data_AF-A0A5C7KXN9-F1
#
_entry.id   AF-A0A5C7KXN9-F1
#
_cell.length_a   1.000
_cell.length_b   1.000
_cell.length_c   1.000
_cell.angle_alpha   90.00
_cell.angle_beta   90.00
_cell.angle_gamma   90.00
#
_symmetry.space_group_name_H-M   'P 1'
#
loop_
_entity.id
_entity.type
_entity.pdbx_description
1 polymer ?
#
loop_
_entity_poly.entity_id
_entity_poly.type
_entity_poly.pdbx_seq_one_letter_code
_entity_poly.pdbx_strand_id
1 'polypeptide(L)'
;MRDNDWRLRLRQLRDKPADSEFPLRVFKFGLPSAIPWPPALPASARIKEFYTVIDGGWFGVDCDWYSLAELERKSAKYHKLLENWNIDNTTPIQPERHLVFGHDAGGNPYIWNAVDDSVSIFGIEGGGWCKLAPTFEQFLSNLLFPLQPASEHDLWYDALAQLDSQNTSQ
;
A
#
# COMPACT_ATOMS: atom_id res chain seq x y z
N MET A 1 -19.89 -13.67 -8.70
CA MET A 1 -18.87 -12.66 -8.37
C MET A 1 -17.75 -13.42 -7.67
N ARG A 2 -16.48 -13.24 -8.05
CA ARG A 2 -15.39 -13.73 -7.20
C ARG A 2 -15.49 -12.97 -5.88
N ASP A 3 -15.46 -13.68 -4.76
CA ASP A 3 -15.26 -13.03 -3.47
C ASP A 3 -13.83 -12.47 -3.47
N ASN A 4 -13.72 -11.18 -3.75
CA ASN A 4 -12.44 -10.46 -3.78
C ASN A 4 -11.98 -10.16 -2.34
N ASP A 5 -11.70 -11.21 -1.56
CA ASP A 5 -11.12 -11.05 -0.22
C ASP A 5 -9.63 -10.75 -0.32
N TRP A 6 -9.30 -9.46 -0.24
CA TRP A 6 -7.93 -8.99 -0.26
C TRP A 6 -7.08 -9.59 0.87
N ARG A 7 -7.68 -9.97 2.01
CA ARG A 7 -6.95 -10.55 3.15
C ARG A 7 -6.41 -11.91 2.78
N LEU A 8 -7.27 -12.77 2.25
CA LEU A 8 -6.88 -14.10 1.78
C LEU A 8 -5.79 -13.97 0.70
N ARG A 9 -5.97 -13.05 -0.25
CA ARG A 9 -5.01 -12.82 -1.32
C ARG A 9 -3.65 -12.38 -0.81
N LEU A 10 -3.59 -11.41 0.12
CA LEU A 10 -2.34 -10.99 0.74
C LEU A 10 -1.68 -12.11 1.54
N ARG A 11 -2.44 -12.94 2.26
CA ARG A 11 -1.87 -14.11 2.97
C ARG A 11 -1.24 -15.09 1.98
N GLN A 12 -1.94 -15.42 0.89
CA GLN A 12 -1.41 -16.29 -0.15
C GLN A 12 -0.10 -15.77 -0.73
N LEU A 13 -0.02 -14.47 -1.01
CA LEU A 13 1.20 -13.83 -1.49
C LEU A 13 2.31 -13.85 -0.44
N ARG A 14 2.03 -13.40 0.79
CA ARG A 14 2.99 -13.39 1.90
C ARG A 14 3.59 -14.77 2.15
N ASP A 15 2.78 -15.82 2.05
CA ASP A 15 3.18 -17.20 2.32
C ASP A 15 3.88 -17.85 1.10
N LYS A 16 4.06 -17.13 -0.01
CA LYS A 16 4.82 -17.66 -1.15
C LYS A 16 6.30 -17.80 -0.80
N PRO A 17 6.92 -18.96 -1.14
CA PRO A 17 8.34 -19.19 -0.93
C PRO A 17 9.23 -18.19 -1.68
N ALA A 18 10.35 -17.80 -1.06
CA ALA A 18 11.32 -16.87 -1.64
C ALA A 18 12.05 -17.41 -2.89
N ASP A 19 12.01 -18.73 -3.12
CA ASP A 19 12.58 -19.41 -4.28
C ASP A 19 11.61 -19.54 -5.47
N SER A 20 10.38 -18.99 -5.36
CA SER A 20 9.38 -18.97 -6.44
C SER A 20 9.97 -18.45 -7.76
N GLU A 21 9.45 -18.92 -8.89
CA GLU A 21 9.87 -18.45 -10.21
C GLU A 21 9.43 -17.00 -10.46
N PHE A 22 10.12 -16.30 -11.36
CA PHE A 22 9.62 -15.02 -11.87
C PHE A 22 8.29 -15.24 -12.62
N PRO A 23 7.33 -14.30 -12.57
CA PRO A 23 7.30 -13.01 -11.85
C PRO A 23 7.03 -13.04 -10.33
N LEU A 24 6.76 -14.17 -9.67
CA LEU A 24 6.49 -14.19 -8.21
C LEU A 24 7.66 -13.70 -7.31
N ARG A 25 8.85 -13.46 -7.88
CA ARG A 25 9.98 -12.81 -7.19
C ARG A 25 9.85 -11.29 -7.04
N VAL A 26 8.89 -10.66 -7.70
CA VAL A 26 8.73 -9.20 -7.75
C VAL A 26 7.88 -8.65 -6.60
N PHE A 27 7.75 -9.40 -5.51
CA PHE A 27 7.18 -8.90 -4.27
C PHE A 27 7.81 -9.61 -3.08
N LYS A 28 7.72 -8.98 -1.91
CA LYS A 28 8.03 -9.58 -0.62
C LYS A 28 7.26 -8.86 0.47
N PHE A 29 6.42 -9.59 1.18
CA PHE A 29 5.68 -9.05 2.31
C PHE A 29 6.27 -9.48 3.65
N GLY A 30 6.26 -8.56 4.63
CA GLY A 30 6.64 -8.85 5.99
C GLY A 30 5.59 -9.73 6.68
N LEU A 31 6.03 -10.60 7.59
CA LEU A 31 5.12 -11.28 8.50
C LEU A 31 4.52 -10.28 9.48
N PRO A 32 3.25 -10.44 9.91
CA PRO A 32 2.67 -9.64 10.99
C PRO A 32 3.59 -9.60 12.21
N SER A 33 3.81 -8.41 12.76
CA SER A 33 4.57 -8.26 13.99
C SER A 33 3.65 -8.11 15.21
N ALA A 34 4.20 -8.35 16.40
CA ALA A 34 3.51 -8.09 17.66
C ALA A 34 3.58 -6.60 18.09
N ILE A 35 4.10 -5.73 17.22
CA ILE A 35 4.24 -4.31 17.52
C ILE A 35 2.83 -3.69 17.60
N PRO A 36 2.49 -2.96 18.67
CA PRO A 36 1.20 -2.30 18.76
C PRO A 36 1.12 -1.13 17.77
N TRP A 37 -0.10 -0.77 17.37
CA TRP A 37 -0.32 0.42 16.56
C TRP A 37 0.23 1.67 17.27
N PRO A 38 1.04 2.53 16.62
CA PRO A 38 1.57 3.72 17.24
C PRO A 38 0.44 4.67 17.69
N PRO A 39 0.37 5.07 18.98
CA PRO A 39 -0.80 5.77 19.53
C PRO A 39 -0.98 7.18 18.97
N ALA A 40 0.07 7.80 18.46
CA ALA A 40 0.04 9.13 17.87
C ALA A 40 -0.47 9.15 16.42
N LEU A 41 -0.66 7.98 15.79
CA LEU A 41 -1.07 7.88 14.39
C LEU A 41 -2.57 7.67 14.26
N PRO A 42 -3.21 8.32 13.26
CA PRO A 42 -4.61 8.08 12.97
C PRO A 42 -4.81 6.63 12.54
N ALA A 43 -5.98 6.05 12.84
CA ALA A 43 -6.23 4.65 12.56
C ALA A 43 -7.70 4.36 12.24
N SER A 44 -7.92 3.31 11.47
CA SER A 44 -9.22 2.66 11.27
C SER A 44 -9.12 1.16 11.53
N ALA A 45 -10.27 0.49 11.66
CA ALA A 45 -10.30 -0.96 11.75
C ALA A 45 -9.64 -1.62 10.53
N ARG A 46 -9.87 -1.08 9.32
CA ARG A 46 -9.36 -1.63 8.07
C ARG A 46 -7.85 -1.53 7.93
N ILE A 47 -7.26 -0.39 8.29
CA ILE A 47 -5.80 -0.24 8.19
C ILE A 47 -5.09 -1.09 9.24
N LYS A 48 -5.62 -1.15 10.47
CA LYS A 48 -5.08 -2.05 11.50
C LYS A 48 -5.18 -3.52 11.06
N GLU A 49 -6.29 -3.90 10.46
CA GLU A 49 -6.48 -5.25 9.92
C GLU A 49 -5.48 -5.59 8.81
N PHE A 50 -5.15 -4.65 7.92
CA PHE A 50 -4.08 -4.84 6.94
C PHE A 50 -2.74 -5.19 7.62
N TYR A 51 -2.39 -4.47 8.68
CA TYR A 51 -1.18 -4.75 9.45
C TYR A 51 -1.21 -6.05 10.27
N THR A 52 -2.40 -6.65 10.48
CA THR A 52 -2.51 -8.01 11.04
C THR A 52 -2.28 -9.11 9.99
N VAL A 53 -2.30 -8.76 8.70
CA VAL A 53 -2.07 -9.69 7.60
C VAL A 53 -0.62 -9.66 7.13
N ILE A 54 -0.03 -8.48 7.00
CA ILE A 54 1.38 -8.26 6.65
C ILE A 54 1.95 -7.08 7.43
N ASP A 55 3.26 -7.04 7.68
CA ASP A 55 3.91 -5.88 8.30
C ASP A 55 4.94 -5.26 7.36
N GLY A 56 4.45 -4.40 6.47
CA GLY A 56 5.23 -3.79 5.41
C GLY A 56 5.64 -4.79 4.31
N GLY A 57 6.59 -4.36 3.48
CA GLY A 57 7.09 -5.13 2.34
C GLY A 57 7.05 -4.32 1.06
N TRP A 58 7.16 -4.99 -0.08
CA TRP A 58 7.17 -4.35 -1.38
C TRP A 58 6.53 -5.25 -2.42
N PHE A 59 6.04 -4.66 -3.50
CA PHE A 59 5.50 -5.37 -4.66
C PHE A 59 5.71 -4.54 -5.93
N GLY A 60 5.83 -5.24 -7.06
CA GLY A 60 6.44 -4.64 -8.24
C GLY A 60 7.88 -4.24 -7.95
N VAL A 61 8.55 -3.64 -8.94
CA VAL A 61 9.88 -3.07 -8.73
C VAL A 61 9.79 -1.74 -7.94
N ASP A 62 8.57 -1.25 -7.71
CA ASP A 62 8.31 0.17 -7.56
C ASP A 62 7.35 0.55 -6.43
N CYS A 63 6.85 -0.37 -5.60
CA CYS A 63 5.96 0.00 -4.48
C CYS A 63 6.49 -0.58 -3.17
N ASP A 64 6.68 0.29 -2.17
CA ASP A 64 7.15 -0.06 -0.83
C ASP A 64 6.09 0.34 0.22
N TRP A 65 5.81 -0.58 1.13
CA TRP A 65 4.91 -0.43 2.26
C TRP A 65 5.71 -0.46 3.57
N TYR A 66 5.48 0.55 4.39
CA TYR A 66 6.17 0.68 5.67
C TYR A 66 5.64 -0.30 6.70
N SER A 67 6.56 -0.86 7.47
CA SER A 67 6.23 -1.63 8.67
C SER A 67 5.68 -0.74 9.79
N LEU A 68 5.00 -1.33 10.78
CA LEU A 68 4.51 -0.68 12.00
C LEU A 68 5.63 0.05 12.74
N ALA A 69 6.84 -0.54 12.76
CA ALA A 69 8.02 0.05 13.38
C ALA A 69 8.49 1.34 12.67
N GLU A 70 8.13 1.50 11.39
CA GLU A 70 8.57 2.62 10.56
C GLU A 70 7.49 3.69 10.40
N LEU A 71 6.21 3.31 10.48
CA LEU A 71 5.05 4.17 10.21
C LEU A 71 5.17 5.56 10.84
N GLU A 72 5.46 5.64 12.15
CA GLU A 72 5.49 6.91 12.87
C GLU A 72 6.59 7.83 12.34
N ARG A 73 7.84 7.32 12.29
CA ARG A 73 8.99 8.07 11.81
C ARG A 73 8.86 8.47 10.34
N LYS A 74 8.36 7.56 9.49
CA LYS A 74 8.20 7.78 8.05
C LYS A 74 7.07 8.77 7.77
N SER A 75 5.92 8.62 8.43
CA SER A 75 4.83 9.60 8.34
C SER A 75 5.29 10.99 8.79
N ALA A 76 5.95 11.09 9.96
CA ALA A 76 6.47 12.37 10.44
C ALA A 76 7.45 13.03 9.46
N LYS A 77 8.30 12.25 8.79
CA LYS A 77 9.20 12.75 7.75
C LYS A 77 8.42 13.41 6.60
N TYR A 78 7.36 12.77 6.10
CA TYR A 78 6.56 13.34 5.01
C TYR A 78 5.75 14.54 5.46
N HIS A 79 5.15 14.51 6.67
CA HIS A 79 4.48 15.66 7.25
C HIS A 79 5.39 16.89 7.26
N LYS A 80 6.64 16.72 7.71
CA LYS A 80 7.64 17.80 7.67
C LYS A 80 8.04 18.20 6.25
N LEU A 81 8.22 17.23 5.36
CA LEU A 81 8.60 17.52 3.97
C LEU A 81 7.53 18.34 3.24
N LEU A 82 6.27 18.02 3.50
CA LEU A 82 5.12 18.60 2.83
C LEU A 82 4.50 19.78 3.59
N GLU A 83 5.00 20.11 4.78
CA GLU A 83 4.50 21.23 5.61
C GLU A 83 4.52 22.57 4.85
N ASN A 84 5.53 22.73 3.99
CA ASN A 84 5.78 23.95 3.21
C ASN A 84 5.14 23.91 1.82
N TRP A 85 4.57 22.79 1.42
CA TRP A 85 3.75 22.74 0.20
C TRP A 85 2.40 23.34 0.54
N ASN A 86 2.14 24.53 0.02
CA ASN A 86 0.93 25.27 0.34
C ASN A 86 0.11 25.40 -0.94
N ILE A 87 -0.88 24.52 -1.09
CA ILE A 87 -1.90 24.66 -2.14
C ILE A 87 -3.05 25.41 -1.48
N ASP A 88 -3.34 26.61 -1.98
CA ASP A 88 -4.45 27.46 -1.51
C ASP A 88 -4.45 27.72 0.01
N ASN A 89 -3.28 27.96 0.60
CA ASN A 89 -3.07 28.16 2.06
C ASN A 89 -3.43 26.95 2.94
N THR A 90 -3.45 25.74 2.37
CA THR A 90 -3.59 24.50 3.12
C THR A 90 -2.39 23.59 2.91
N THR A 91 -1.87 23.03 4.01
CA THR A 91 -0.92 21.93 3.96
C THR A 91 -1.63 20.70 3.40
N PRO A 92 -1.07 20.02 2.39
CA PRO A 92 -1.72 18.88 1.73
C PRO A 92 -1.93 17.71 2.70
N ILE A 93 -1.10 17.58 3.74
CA ILE A 93 -1.25 16.57 4.78
C ILE A 93 -1.29 17.17 6.19
N GLN A 94 -1.91 16.43 7.11
CA GLN A 94 -2.20 16.83 8.48
C GLN A 94 -1.94 15.61 9.38
N PRO A 95 -1.04 15.66 10.38
CA PRO A 95 -0.65 14.50 11.19
C PRO A 95 -1.81 13.75 11.83
N GLU A 96 -2.85 14.46 12.25
CA GLU A 96 -4.01 13.92 12.93
C GLU A 96 -5.05 13.29 11.97
N ARG A 97 -4.91 13.52 10.66
CA ARG A 97 -5.86 13.01 9.64
C ARG A 97 -5.21 12.06 8.64
N HIS A 98 -3.93 12.22 8.38
CA HIS A 98 -3.26 11.57 7.28
C HIS A 98 -2.14 10.66 7.77
N LEU A 99 -2.19 9.41 7.32
CA LEU A 99 -1.12 8.44 7.52
C LEU A 99 -0.38 8.21 6.20
N VAL A 100 0.95 8.27 6.23
CA VAL A 100 1.77 7.77 5.13
C VAL A 100 2.16 6.33 5.42
N PHE A 101 1.67 5.40 4.60
CA PHE A 101 1.86 3.96 4.81
C PHE A 101 2.82 3.31 3.80
N GLY A 102 3.32 4.07 2.84
CA GLY A 102 4.27 3.59 1.84
C GLY A 102 4.65 4.66 0.83
N HIS A 103 5.35 4.26 -0.22
CA HIS A 103 5.67 5.11 -1.36
C HIS A 103 5.87 4.31 -2.65
N ASP A 104 5.82 5.01 -3.78
CA ASP A 104 6.23 4.46 -5.08
C ASP A 104 7.75 4.57 -5.31
N ALA A 105 8.24 4.11 -6.47
CA ALA A 105 9.65 4.19 -6.87
C ALA A 105 10.18 5.62 -6.97
N GLY A 106 9.30 6.58 -7.28
CA GLY A 106 9.62 8.01 -7.30
C GLY A 106 9.72 8.62 -5.89
N GLY A 107 9.44 7.85 -4.84
CA GLY A 107 9.40 8.33 -3.47
C GLY A 107 8.12 9.10 -3.11
N ASN A 108 7.10 9.05 -3.99
CA ASN A 108 5.82 9.71 -3.79
C ASN A 108 5.02 8.93 -2.73
N PRO A 109 4.60 9.57 -1.62
CA PRO A 109 3.96 8.87 -0.51
C PRO A 109 2.55 8.41 -0.87
N TYR A 110 2.23 7.18 -0.48
CA TYR A 110 0.85 6.73 -0.37
C TYR A 110 0.26 7.21 0.95
N ILE A 111 -0.84 7.96 0.85
CA ILE A 111 -1.46 8.68 1.95
C ILE A 111 -2.87 8.14 2.15
N TRP A 112 -3.16 7.66 3.34
CA TRP A 112 -4.52 7.32 3.78
C TRP A 112 -5.11 8.47 4.60
N ASN A 113 -6.37 8.82 4.31
CA ASN A 113 -7.11 9.87 5.02
C ASN A 113 -8.13 9.25 5.99
N ALA A 114 -7.98 9.53 7.27
CA ALA A 114 -8.83 9.00 8.33
C ALA A 114 -10.25 9.57 8.36
N VAL A 115 -10.49 10.71 7.69
CA VAL A 115 -11.81 11.36 7.67
C VAL A 115 -12.77 10.66 6.70
N ASP A 116 -12.29 10.31 5.51
CA ASP A 116 -13.11 9.74 4.43
C ASP A 116 -12.66 8.36 3.96
N ASP A 117 -11.68 7.76 4.66
CA ASP A 117 -11.04 6.48 4.36
C ASP A 117 -10.30 6.42 3.01
N SER A 118 -10.17 7.54 2.29
CA SER A 118 -9.60 7.54 0.95
C SER A 118 -8.08 7.32 0.94
N VAL A 119 -7.60 6.84 -0.21
CA VAL A 119 -6.17 6.67 -0.48
C VAL A 119 -5.77 7.58 -1.63
N SER A 120 -4.69 8.33 -1.43
CA SER A 120 -4.10 9.24 -2.41
C SER A 120 -2.60 8.99 -2.55
N ILE A 121 -2.04 9.48 -3.64
CA ILE A 121 -0.59 9.63 -3.82
C ILE A 121 -0.27 11.09 -4.04
N PHE A 122 0.91 11.51 -3.59
CA PHE A 122 1.36 12.88 -3.76
C PHE A 122 2.66 12.96 -4.56
N GLY A 123 2.59 13.53 -5.76
CA GLY A 123 3.75 13.68 -6.63
C GLY A 123 4.67 14.80 -6.16
N ILE A 124 5.81 14.46 -5.55
CA ILE A 124 6.78 15.43 -4.99
C ILE A 124 7.50 16.22 -6.10
N GLU A 125 7.63 15.66 -7.30
CA GLU A 125 8.27 16.34 -8.44
C GLU A 125 7.29 17.18 -9.28
N GLY A 126 6.25 17.73 -8.64
CA GLY A 126 5.24 18.59 -9.28
C GLY A 126 4.00 17.87 -9.79
N GLY A 127 3.84 16.57 -9.45
CA GLY A 127 2.68 15.76 -9.82
C GLY A 127 1.40 16.06 -9.03
N GLY A 128 1.51 16.78 -7.91
CA GLY A 128 0.36 17.21 -7.12
C GLY A 128 -0.37 16.08 -6.40
N TRP A 129 -1.57 16.38 -5.90
CA TRP A 129 -2.40 15.43 -5.16
C TRP A 129 -3.30 14.61 -6.09
N CYS A 130 -3.14 13.28 -6.09
CA CYS A 130 -3.95 12.38 -6.90
C CYS A 130 -4.67 11.35 -6.03
N LYS A 131 -5.99 11.32 -6.11
CA LYS A 131 -6.81 10.32 -5.40
C LYS A 131 -6.74 8.98 -6.14
N LEU A 132 -6.27 7.93 -5.48
CA LEU A 132 -6.13 6.59 -6.04
C LEU A 132 -7.39 5.74 -5.83
N ALA A 133 -8.05 5.89 -4.68
CA ALA A 133 -9.26 5.14 -4.37
C ALA A 133 -10.17 5.90 -3.39
N PRO A 134 -11.48 5.67 -3.44
CA PRO A 134 -12.43 6.25 -2.49
C PRO A 134 -12.29 5.69 -1.07
N THR A 135 -11.80 4.46 -0.92
CA THR A 135 -11.60 3.79 0.38
C THR A 135 -10.30 2.97 0.37
N PHE A 136 -9.79 2.64 1.55
CA PHE A 136 -8.61 1.79 1.69
C PHE A 136 -8.87 0.36 1.17
N GLU A 137 -10.07 -0.16 1.41
CA GLU A 137 -10.49 -1.47 0.90
C GLU A 137 -10.59 -1.50 -0.62
N GLN A 138 -11.08 -0.42 -1.25
CA GLN A 138 -11.10 -0.32 -2.70
C GLN A 138 -9.69 -0.20 -3.28
N PHE A 139 -8.78 0.52 -2.61
CA PHE A 139 -7.38 0.57 -3.01
C PHE A 139 -6.74 -0.82 -3.05
N LEU A 140 -6.86 -1.60 -1.97
CA LEU A 140 -6.34 -2.97 -1.93
C LEU A 140 -7.01 -3.87 -2.96
N SER A 141 -8.31 -3.72 -3.18
CA SER A 141 -9.04 -4.52 -4.17
C SER A 141 -8.56 -4.23 -5.59
N ASN A 142 -8.40 -2.95 -5.95
CA ASN A 142 -7.87 -2.54 -7.25
C ASN A 142 -6.45 -3.07 -7.46
N LEU A 143 -5.64 -3.07 -6.40
CA LEU A 143 -4.26 -3.52 -6.46
C LEU A 143 -4.13 -5.04 -6.61
N LEU A 144 -4.93 -5.81 -5.86
CA LEU A 144 -4.78 -7.27 -5.75
C LEU A 144 -5.65 -8.05 -6.73
N PHE A 145 -6.66 -7.40 -7.30
CA PHE A 145 -7.56 -7.94 -8.32
C PHE A 145 -7.69 -6.99 -9.52
N PRO A 146 -6.57 -6.62 -10.17
CA PRO A 146 -6.61 -5.74 -11.33
C PRO A 146 -7.36 -6.42 -12.49
N LEU A 147 -8.19 -5.65 -13.19
CA LEU A 147 -8.93 -6.14 -14.37
C LEU A 147 -8.08 -6.15 -15.65
N GLN A 148 -7.03 -5.35 -15.67
CA GLN A 148 -6.11 -5.17 -16.80
C GLN A 148 -4.75 -4.69 -16.27
N PRO A 149 -3.64 -4.95 -16.98
CA PRO A 149 -2.33 -4.45 -16.60
C PRO A 149 -2.27 -2.92 -16.69
N ALA A 150 -1.50 -2.29 -15.81
CA ALA A 150 -1.27 -0.85 -15.82
C ALA A 150 -0.33 -0.40 -16.94
N SER A 151 0.51 -1.31 -17.46
CA SER A 151 1.42 -1.08 -18.58
C SER A 151 1.78 -2.39 -19.29
N GLU A 152 2.49 -2.31 -20.43
CA GLU A 152 2.97 -3.50 -21.18
C GLU A 152 3.96 -4.38 -20.39
N HIS A 153 4.57 -3.84 -19.33
CA HIS A 153 5.55 -4.55 -18.50
C HIS A 153 5.14 -4.58 -17.02
N ASP A 154 3.84 -4.72 -16.77
CA ASP A 154 3.29 -4.79 -15.41
C ASP A 154 3.59 -6.14 -14.75
N LEU A 155 4.78 -6.23 -14.15
CA LEU A 155 5.25 -7.44 -13.46
C LEU A 155 4.36 -7.83 -12.28
N TRP A 156 3.65 -6.87 -11.69
CA TRP A 156 2.74 -7.15 -10.60
C TRP A 156 1.48 -7.85 -11.11
N TYR A 157 0.89 -7.37 -12.20
CA TYR A 157 -0.21 -8.05 -12.89
C TYR A 157 0.19 -9.47 -13.29
N ASP A 158 1.38 -9.65 -13.87
CA ASP A 158 1.88 -10.97 -14.29
C ASP A 158 2.10 -11.90 -13.07
N ALA A 159 2.61 -11.39 -11.94
CA ALA A 159 2.76 -12.15 -10.70
C ALA A 159 1.40 -12.64 -10.16
N LEU A 160 0.37 -11.79 -10.19
CA LEU A 160 -0.98 -12.16 -9.78
C LEU A 160 -1.60 -13.21 -10.71
N ALA A 161 -1.39 -13.08 -12.02
CA ALA A 161 -1.86 -14.07 -12.99
C ALA A 161 -1.16 -15.43 -12.83
N GLN A 162 0.15 -15.45 -12.57
CA GLN A 162 0.89 -16.67 -12.27
C GLN A 162 0.42 -17.33 -10.96
N LEU A 163 0.10 -16.52 -9.93
CA LEU A 163 -0.47 -17.03 -8.69
C LEU A 163 -1.81 -17.75 -8.92
N ASP A 164 -2.67 -17.18 -9.78
CA ASP A 164 -3.99 -17.75 -10.10
C ASP A 164 -3.90 -19.08 -10.86
N SER A 165 -2.96 -19.19 -11.81
CA SER A 165 -2.78 -20.42 -12.58
C SER A 165 -2.28 -21.59 -11.73
N GLN A 166 -1.42 -21.31 -10.73
CA GLN A 166 -0.95 -22.30 -9.77
C GLN A 166 -2.06 -22.79 -8.83
N ASN A 167 -2.94 -21.88 -8.38
CA ASN A 167 -4.03 -22.23 -7.46
C ASN A 167 -5.20 -22.96 -8.16
N THR A 168 -5.33 -22.84 -9.49
CA THR A 168 -6.36 -23.56 -10.27
C THR A 168 -5.94 -24.99 -10.64
N SER A 169 -4.65 -25.32 -10.46
CA SER A 169 -4.08 -26.63 -10.82
C SER A 169 -4.01 -27.61 -9.64
N GLN A 170 -4.61 -27.25 -8.50
CA GLN A 170 -4.76 -28.08 -7.29
C GLN A 170 -6.22 -28.47 -7.09
#